data_AF-A0A821Y865-F1
#
_entry.id   AF-A0A821Y865-F1
#
_cell.length_a   1.000
_cell.length_b   1.000
_cell.length_c   1.000
_cell.angle_alpha   90.00
_cell.angle_beta   90.00
_cell.angle_gamma   90.00
#
_symmetry.space_group_name_H-M   'P 1'
#
loop_
_entity.id
_entity.type
_entity.pdbx_description
1 polymer ?
#
loop_
_entity_poly.entity_id
_entity_poly.type
_entity_poly.pdbx_seq_one_letter_code
_entity_poly.pdbx_strand_id
1 'polypeptide(L)'
;MEYAQVIIVGGGIAGLAAAKTLGHNVKYVLLEAQNYLGGRIFTVDAAPQLTVDLGAQYVHGDKKNSVYEICNELGIILSDDEDSDDETTVATSDGKSVKSDLMDKATDLWERAREKAEEKYDDRATPSPVSFADFVPGDFQKRLSSSSSISKDLIQPLTDYFMKLEMTETSCNTLSDLNLIEYVAYEDLEGEYENDLKNGGYRPFINYFKSFIPNDNRVRVNCEV
;
A
#
# COMPACT_ATOMS: atom_id res chain seq x y z
N MET A 1 -10.29 32.80 -25.26
CA MET A 1 -10.17 31.43 -24.71
C MET A 1 -8.69 31.13 -24.61
N GLU A 2 -8.21 30.87 -23.41
CA GLU A 2 -6.83 30.44 -23.21
C GLU A 2 -6.74 28.97 -23.66
N TYR A 3 -6.03 28.71 -24.75
CA TYR A 3 -5.84 27.35 -25.25
C TYR A 3 -4.87 26.61 -24.32
N ALA A 4 -5.38 25.63 -23.58
CA ALA A 4 -4.53 24.60 -22.96
C ALA A 4 -4.16 23.58 -24.03
N GLN A 5 -2.88 23.26 -24.15
CA GLN A 5 -2.39 22.21 -25.06
C GLN A 5 -2.63 20.82 -24.46
N VAL A 6 -2.66 20.73 -23.13
CA VAL A 6 -2.85 19.49 -22.38
C VAL A 6 -3.89 19.70 -21.29
N ILE A 7 -4.76 18.73 -21.09
CA ILE A 7 -5.67 18.66 -19.95
C ILE A 7 -5.25 17.46 -19.10
N ILE A 8 -4.95 17.70 -17.83
CA ILE A 8 -4.72 16.66 -16.82
C ILE A 8 -6.03 16.50 -16.05
N VAL A 9 -6.57 15.29 -16.02
CA VAL A 9 -7.79 14.96 -15.28
C VAL A 9 -7.38 14.16 -14.03
N GLY A 10 -7.72 14.69 -12.86
CA GLY A 10 -7.33 14.18 -11.55
C GLY A 10 -6.08 14.89 -11.00
N GLY A 11 -6.22 15.47 -9.82
CA GLY A 11 -5.19 16.09 -8.98
C GLY A 11 -4.61 15.17 -7.92
N GLY A 12 -4.68 13.86 -8.12
CA GLY A 12 -3.91 12.88 -7.36
C GLY A 12 -2.42 12.88 -7.71
N ILE A 13 -1.61 12.05 -7.04
CA ILE A 13 -0.15 12.04 -7.21
C ILE A 13 0.30 11.87 -8.67
N ALA A 14 -0.36 11.02 -9.45
CA ALA A 14 -0.03 10.83 -10.87
C ALA A 14 -0.25 12.12 -11.70
N GLY A 15 -1.37 12.83 -11.46
CA GLY A 15 -1.66 14.08 -12.15
C GLY A 15 -0.73 15.22 -11.71
N LEU A 16 -0.41 15.28 -10.41
CA LEU A 16 0.57 16.23 -9.88
C LEU A 16 1.99 15.97 -10.41
N ALA A 17 2.39 14.70 -10.54
CA ALA A 17 3.66 14.32 -11.15
C ALA A 17 3.70 14.68 -12.65
N ALA A 18 2.61 14.44 -13.38
CA ALA A 18 2.50 14.89 -14.77
C ALA A 18 2.61 16.41 -14.89
N ALA A 19 1.93 17.17 -14.02
CA ALA A 19 2.00 18.63 -13.97
C ALA A 19 3.44 19.12 -13.69
N LYS A 20 4.16 18.49 -12.76
CA LYS A 20 5.58 18.75 -12.49
C LYS A 20 6.45 18.49 -13.72
N THR A 21 6.26 17.36 -14.40
CA THR A 21 7.02 16.98 -15.60
C THR A 21 6.79 17.93 -16.78
N LEU A 22 5.55 18.37 -17.01
CA LEU A 22 5.22 19.35 -18.04
C LEU A 22 5.81 20.73 -17.72
N GLY A 23 5.82 21.10 -16.43
CA GLY A 23 6.40 22.33 -15.91
C GLY A 23 5.90 23.59 -16.64
N HIS A 24 6.77 24.58 -16.78
CA HIS A 24 6.43 25.85 -17.42
C HIS A 24 6.38 25.78 -18.96
N ASN A 25 6.99 24.76 -19.56
CA ASN A 25 7.25 24.68 -21.00
C ASN A 25 6.00 24.27 -21.81
N VAL A 26 5.05 23.60 -21.17
CA VAL A 26 3.81 23.15 -21.81
C VAL A 26 2.62 23.83 -21.15
N LYS A 27 1.70 24.37 -21.96
CA LYS A 27 0.45 24.94 -21.45
C LYS A 27 -0.50 23.81 -21.08
N TYR A 28 -0.76 23.63 -19.79
CA TYR A 28 -1.71 22.64 -19.31
C TYR A 28 -2.75 23.24 -18.38
N VAL A 29 -3.87 22.53 -18.20
CA VAL A 29 -4.80 22.74 -17.09
C VAL A 29 -5.03 21.41 -16.38
N LEU A 30 -4.98 21.41 -15.05
CA LEU A 30 -5.31 20.30 -14.18
C LEU A 30 -6.70 20.50 -13.60
N LEU A 31 -7.57 19.50 -13.78
CA LEU A 31 -8.95 19.49 -13.32
C LEU A 31 -9.08 18.42 -12.23
N GLU A 32 -9.52 18.80 -11.05
CA GLU A 32 -9.74 17.91 -9.90
C GLU A 32 -11.19 18.03 -9.43
N ALA A 33 -11.82 16.88 -9.24
CA ALA A 33 -13.22 16.79 -8.84
C ALA A 33 -13.43 17.25 -7.39
N GLN A 34 -12.49 16.93 -6.50
CA GLN A 34 -12.51 17.31 -5.08
C GLN A 34 -12.11 18.77 -4.88
N ASN A 35 -12.36 19.28 -3.67
CA ASN A 35 -11.91 20.61 -3.23
C ASN A 35 -10.44 20.64 -2.77
N TYR A 36 -9.71 19.53 -2.86
CA TYR A 36 -8.31 19.39 -2.48
C TYR A 36 -7.53 18.58 -3.53
N LEU A 37 -6.20 18.72 -3.51
CA LEU A 37 -5.26 17.94 -4.32
C LEU A 37 -4.64 16.83 -3.45
N GLY A 38 -4.23 15.73 -4.08
CA GLY A 38 -3.64 14.56 -3.43
C GLY A 38 -4.38 13.27 -3.76
N GLY A 39 -5.69 13.35 -4.04
CA GLY A 39 -6.52 12.19 -4.38
C GLY A 39 -6.56 11.19 -3.22
N ARG A 40 -6.06 9.97 -3.43
CA ARG A 40 -5.95 8.92 -2.40
C ARG A 40 -4.87 9.17 -1.34
N ILE A 41 -4.15 10.29 -1.44
CA ILE A 41 -3.17 10.73 -0.44
C ILE A 41 -3.76 11.93 0.27
N PHE A 42 -4.20 11.76 1.53
CA PHE A 42 -4.92 12.79 2.25
C PHE A 42 -4.70 12.71 3.76
N THR A 43 -3.96 13.70 4.29
CA THR A 43 -3.69 13.82 5.73
C THR A 43 -4.60 14.85 6.38
N VAL A 44 -5.24 14.50 7.50
CA VAL A 44 -6.08 15.39 8.30
C VAL A 44 -5.47 15.69 9.67
N ASP A 45 -5.84 16.82 10.26
CA ASP A 45 -5.53 17.13 11.66
C ASP A 45 -6.62 16.48 12.54
N ALA A 46 -6.30 15.36 13.19
CA ALA A 46 -7.25 14.62 14.01
C ALA A 46 -7.42 15.25 15.42
N ALA A 47 -6.36 15.87 15.93
CA ALA A 47 -6.35 16.65 17.17
C ALA A 47 -5.19 17.67 17.14
N PRO A 48 -5.08 18.60 18.10
CA PRO A 48 -3.91 19.47 18.20
C PRO A 48 -2.61 18.64 18.25
N GLN A 49 -1.71 18.91 17.30
CA GLN A 49 -0.41 18.20 17.14
C GLN A 49 -0.53 16.71 16.75
N LEU A 50 -1.72 16.25 16.36
CA LEU A 50 -1.95 14.88 15.87
C LEU A 50 -2.51 14.91 14.45
N THR A 51 -1.76 14.36 13.51
CA THR A 51 -2.18 14.17 12.13
C THR A 51 -2.40 12.69 11.83
N VAL A 52 -3.36 12.41 10.96
CA VAL A 52 -3.66 11.04 10.50
C VAL A 52 -3.76 11.05 8.99
N ASP A 53 -3.08 10.12 8.33
CA ASP A 53 -3.28 9.83 6.92
C ASP A 53 -4.53 8.96 6.74
N LEU A 54 -5.50 9.45 5.96
CA LEU A 54 -6.74 8.72 5.66
C LEU A 54 -6.61 7.83 4.42
N GLY A 55 -5.41 7.75 3.84
CA GLY A 55 -5.11 7.05 2.61
C GLY A 55 -3.72 6.44 2.67
N ALA A 56 -2.86 6.72 1.68
CA ALA A 56 -1.46 6.28 1.74
C ALA A 56 -0.79 6.77 3.04
N GLN A 57 -0.07 5.88 3.72
CA GLN A 57 0.56 6.15 5.02
C GLN A 57 2.03 5.68 5.04
N TYR A 58 2.32 4.51 4.49
CA TYR A 58 3.66 3.94 4.43
C TYR A 58 4.38 4.25 3.11
N VAL A 59 5.72 4.21 3.14
CA VAL A 59 6.55 4.15 1.94
C VAL A 59 7.20 2.76 1.86
N HIS A 60 6.78 1.96 0.87
CA HIS A 60 7.30 0.61 0.71
C HIS A 60 8.57 0.54 -0.13
N GLY A 61 9.65 0.04 0.47
CA GLY A 61 10.98 -0.07 -0.11
C GLY A 61 11.74 1.27 -0.14
N ASP A 62 12.98 1.27 0.34
CA ASP A 62 13.83 2.48 0.42
C ASP A 62 14.90 2.54 -0.70
N LYS A 63 15.04 1.50 -1.52
CA LYS A 63 16.00 1.45 -2.62
C LYS A 63 15.35 1.77 -3.95
N LYS A 64 15.93 2.74 -4.68
CA LYS A 64 15.46 3.21 -5.99
C LYS A 64 13.99 3.69 -5.96
N ASN A 65 13.50 4.08 -4.78
CA ASN A 65 12.15 4.56 -4.58
C ASN A 65 12.14 6.10 -4.56
N SER A 66 11.66 6.70 -5.64
CA SER A 66 11.55 8.17 -5.73
C SER A 66 10.64 8.79 -4.67
N VAL A 67 9.67 8.04 -4.13
CA VAL A 67 8.83 8.51 -3.02
C VAL A 67 9.66 8.63 -1.75
N TYR A 68 10.41 7.58 -1.42
CA TYR A 68 11.33 7.57 -0.28
C TYR A 68 12.35 8.70 -0.36
N GLU A 69 12.99 8.88 -1.52
CA GLU A 69 13.99 9.94 -1.74
C GLU A 69 13.41 11.33 -1.43
N ILE A 70 12.21 11.65 -1.94
CA ILE A 70 11.56 12.94 -1.68
C ILE A 70 11.15 13.07 -0.21
N CYS A 71 10.55 12.03 0.39
CA CYS A 71 10.16 12.04 1.80
C CYS A 71 11.38 12.23 2.73
N ASN A 72 12.51 11.62 2.39
CA ASN A 72 13.76 11.76 3.11
C ASN A 72 14.35 13.18 2.96
N GLU A 73 14.34 13.75 1.74
CA GLU A 73 14.75 15.15 1.50
C GLU A 73 13.90 16.16 2.28
N LEU A 74 12.61 15.86 2.46
CA LEU A 74 11.69 16.66 3.25
C LEU A 74 11.84 16.45 4.77
N GLY A 75 12.65 15.47 5.20
CA GLY A 75 12.86 15.13 6.62
C GLY A 75 11.61 14.57 7.31
N ILE A 76 10.75 13.87 6.55
CA ILE A 76 9.49 13.31 7.05
C ILE A 76 9.50 11.79 7.22
N ILE A 77 10.60 11.10 6.89
CA ILE A 77 10.78 9.68 7.25
C ILE A 77 10.96 9.59 8.77
N LEU A 78 10.17 8.73 9.42
CA LEU A 78 10.37 8.35 10.81
C LEU A 78 11.66 7.51 10.88
N SER A 79 12.57 7.87 11.78
CA SER A 79 13.81 7.10 11.96
C SER A 79 13.57 5.96 12.94
N ASP A 80 14.30 4.85 12.79
CA ASP A 80 14.25 3.69 13.68
C ASP A 80 14.37 4.05 15.17
N ASP A 81 15.19 5.05 15.53
CA ASP A 81 15.36 5.52 16.92
C ASP A 81 14.09 6.19 17.52
N GLU A 82 13.17 6.63 16.66
CA GLU A 82 11.90 7.24 17.02
C GLU A 82 10.73 6.26 16.94
N ASP A 83 10.96 5.06 16.39
CA ASP A 83 10.00 3.99 16.37
C ASP A 83 10.08 3.21 17.69
N SER A 84 8.95 3.10 18.39
CA SER A 84 8.91 2.30 19.61
C SER A 84 8.80 0.83 19.20
N ASP A 85 9.67 -0.03 19.72
CA ASP A 85 9.57 -1.50 19.64
C ASP A 85 8.23 -1.98 20.27
N ASP A 86 7.12 -1.76 19.57
CA ASP A 86 5.81 -2.19 20.00
C ASP A 86 5.64 -3.66 19.59
N GLU A 87 5.81 -4.56 20.57
CA GLU A 87 5.53 -5.98 20.37
C GLU A 87 4.07 -6.17 19.90
N THR A 88 3.89 -6.59 18.65
CA THR A 88 2.57 -6.90 18.12
C THR A 88 1.95 -8.06 18.88
N THR A 89 0.86 -7.80 19.58
CA THR A 89 0.10 -8.83 20.30
C THR A 89 -1.06 -9.34 19.45
N VAL A 90 -1.02 -10.61 19.08
CA VAL A 90 -2.15 -11.29 18.41
C VAL A 90 -3.05 -11.93 19.47
N ALA A 91 -4.37 -11.70 19.36
CA ALA A 91 -5.34 -12.26 20.29
C ALA A 91 -6.59 -12.77 19.57
N THR A 92 -7.24 -13.77 20.17
CA THR A 92 -8.55 -14.27 19.73
C THR A 92 -9.68 -13.31 20.15
N SER A 93 -10.86 -13.47 19.56
CA SER A 93 -12.01 -12.59 19.84
C SER A 93 -12.52 -12.64 21.28
N ASP A 94 -12.15 -13.66 22.06
CA ASP A 94 -12.41 -13.75 23.50
C ASP A 94 -11.27 -13.15 24.37
N GLY A 95 -10.30 -12.48 23.73
CA GLY A 95 -9.22 -11.75 24.39
C GLY A 95 -8.03 -12.61 24.83
N LYS A 96 -7.94 -13.87 24.40
CA LYS A 96 -6.78 -14.71 24.72
C LYS A 96 -5.64 -14.42 23.76
N SER A 97 -4.47 -14.11 24.29
CA SER A 97 -3.26 -13.95 23.49
C SER A 97 -2.88 -15.27 22.82
N VAL A 98 -2.53 -15.17 21.54
CA VAL A 98 -1.90 -16.23 20.76
C VAL A 98 -0.39 -16.12 20.98
N LYS A 99 0.27 -17.25 21.25
CA LYS A 99 1.72 -17.26 21.50
C LYS A 99 2.48 -16.84 20.24
N SER A 100 3.53 -16.03 20.39
CA SER A 100 4.43 -15.61 19.32
C SER A 100 4.95 -16.79 18.50
N ASP A 101 5.50 -17.82 19.15
CA ASP A 101 6.04 -19.00 18.46
C ASP A 101 4.99 -19.73 17.58
N LEU A 102 3.72 -19.65 17.98
CA LEU A 102 2.61 -20.22 17.20
C LEU A 102 2.32 -19.34 15.97
N MET A 103 2.29 -18.02 16.16
CA MET A 103 2.15 -17.05 15.06
C MET A 103 3.31 -17.13 14.08
N ASP A 104 4.56 -17.14 14.54
CA ASP A 104 5.75 -17.30 13.71
C ASP A 104 5.65 -18.59 12.88
N LYS A 105 5.17 -19.67 13.50
CA LYS A 105 4.97 -20.93 12.80
C LYS A 105 3.86 -20.83 11.75
N ALA A 106 2.77 -20.13 12.04
CA ALA A 106 1.69 -19.91 11.09
C ALA A 106 2.16 -19.05 9.91
N THR A 107 2.94 -18.00 10.16
CA THR A 107 3.56 -17.14 9.14
C THR A 107 4.46 -17.97 8.23
N ASP A 108 5.39 -18.77 8.77
CA ASP A 108 6.25 -19.69 7.99
C ASP A 108 5.43 -20.66 7.12
N LEU A 109 4.27 -21.12 7.59
CA LEU A 109 3.41 -22.00 6.79
C LEU A 109 2.62 -21.26 5.71
N TRP A 110 2.28 -19.98 5.92
CA TRP A 110 1.64 -19.11 4.93
C TRP A 110 2.62 -18.78 3.80
N GLU A 111 3.83 -18.33 4.14
CA GLU A 111 4.88 -18.01 3.17
C GLU A 111 5.20 -19.22 2.27
N ARG A 112 5.36 -20.41 2.85
CA ARG A 112 5.58 -21.63 2.04
C ARG A 112 4.40 -22.00 1.14
N ALA A 113 3.18 -21.52 1.43
CA ALA A 113 2.03 -21.70 0.56
C ALA A 113 2.06 -20.68 -0.60
N ARG A 114 2.50 -19.44 -0.34
CA ARG A 114 2.77 -18.40 -1.34
C ARG A 114 3.91 -18.79 -2.29
N GLU A 115 5.08 -19.15 -1.76
CA GLU A 115 6.24 -19.62 -2.54
C GLU A 115 5.88 -20.79 -3.48
N LYS A 116 5.07 -21.74 -2.99
CA LYS A 116 4.61 -22.86 -3.81
C LYS A 116 3.64 -22.42 -4.92
N ALA A 117 2.89 -21.35 -4.70
CA ALA A 117 2.04 -20.75 -5.72
C ALA A 117 2.90 -20.07 -6.78
N GLU A 118 3.92 -19.31 -6.37
CA GLU A 118 4.92 -18.70 -7.23
C GLU A 118 5.60 -19.76 -8.11
N GLU A 119 6.22 -20.78 -7.52
CA GLU A 119 6.89 -21.87 -8.27
C GLU A 119 5.98 -22.55 -9.31
N LYS A 120 4.68 -22.64 -9.02
CA LYS A 120 3.70 -23.32 -9.88
C LYS A 120 3.18 -22.42 -11.00
N TYR A 121 3.12 -21.11 -10.79
CA TYR A 121 2.43 -20.16 -11.66
C TYR A 121 3.33 -19.01 -12.16
N ASP A 122 4.65 -19.11 -11.99
CA ASP A 122 5.66 -18.16 -12.51
C ASP A 122 5.71 -18.07 -14.06
N ASP A 123 4.97 -18.93 -14.78
CA ASP A 123 4.86 -18.84 -16.24
C ASP A 123 3.79 -17.82 -16.68
N ARG A 124 4.20 -16.57 -16.86
CA ARG A 124 3.38 -15.48 -17.42
C ARG A 124 2.88 -15.72 -18.84
N ALA A 125 3.39 -16.74 -19.56
CA ALA A 125 2.96 -17.06 -20.92
C ALA A 125 1.65 -17.85 -20.97
N THR A 126 1.21 -18.42 -19.85
CA THR A 126 0.01 -19.26 -19.79
C THR A 126 -1.13 -18.50 -19.12
N PRO A 127 -2.13 -17.97 -19.85
CA PRO A 127 -3.31 -17.37 -19.24
C PRO A 127 -4.00 -18.38 -18.34
N SER A 128 -3.99 -18.12 -17.04
CA SER A 128 -4.65 -18.96 -16.05
C SER A 128 -5.74 -18.14 -15.36
N PRO A 129 -7.01 -18.60 -15.35
CA PRO A 129 -8.08 -17.95 -14.62
C PRO A 129 -7.97 -18.16 -13.09
N VAL A 130 -6.83 -18.68 -12.61
CA VAL A 130 -6.63 -19.05 -11.22
C VAL A 130 -6.43 -17.78 -10.39
N SER A 131 -7.31 -17.62 -9.40
CA SER A 131 -7.18 -16.58 -8.39
C SER A 131 -6.26 -17.03 -7.25
N PHE A 132 -5.77 -16.09 -6.47
CA PHE A 132 -5.04 -16.39 -5.23
C PHE A 132 -5.85 -17.30 -4.30
N ALA A 133 -7.16 -17.04 -4.18
CA ALA A 133 -8.09 -17.82 -3.36
C ALA A 133 -8.20 -19.30 -3.76
N ASP A 134 -7.99 -19.64 -5.04
CA ASP A 134 -8.11 -21.03 -5.53
C ASP A 134 -6.97 -21.94 -5.07
N PHE A 135 -5.87 -21.37 -4.56
CA PHE A 135 -4.66 -22.13 -4.24
C PHE A 135 -4.16 -21.91 -2.82
N VAL A 136 -3.75 -20.68 -2.48
CA VAL A 136 -2.95 -20.41 -1.27
C VAL A 136 -3.70 -20.77 0.01
N PRO A 137 -4.97 -20.37 0.23
CA PRO A 137 -5.68 -20.73 1.46
C PRO A 137 -5.86 -22.24 1.64
N GLY A 138 -6.11 -22.97 0.54
CA GLY A 138 -6.29 -24.42 0.57
C GLY A 138 -5.00 -25.19 0.86
N ASP A 139 -3.85 -24.71 0.36
CA ASP A 139 -2.54 -25.28 0.70
C ASP A 139 -2.14 -24.94 2.14
N PHE A 140 -2.41 -23.71 2.58
CA PHE A 140 -2.17 -23.25 3.95
C PHE A 140 -2.95 -24.06 4.99
N GLN A 141 -4.26 -24.27 4.78
CA GLN A 141 -5.08 -25.09 5.69
C GLN A 141 -4.56 -26.52 5.84
N LYS A 142 -4.07 -27.13 4.74
CA LYS A 142 -3.47 -28.47 4.78
C LYS A 142 -2.19 -28.49 5.62
N ARG A 143 -1.36 -27.45 5.51
CA ARG A 143 -0.13 -27.28 6.29
C ARG A 143 -0.42 -27.10 7.78
N LEU A 144 -1.36 -26.21 8.11
CA LEU A 144 -1.82 -26.02 9.50
C LEU A 144 -2.34 -27.34 10.09
N SER A 145 -3.20 -28.05 9.35
CA SER A 145 -3.78 -29.33 9.79
C SER A 145 -2.75 -30.43 10.02
N SER A 146 -1.60 -30.36 9.34
CA SER A 146 -0.51 -31.34 9.46
C SER A 146 0.50 -30.98 10.55
N SER A 147 0.43 -29.78 11.12
CA SER A 147 1.33 -29.31 12.17
C SER A 147 0.86 -29.77 13.55
N SER A 148 1.73 -30.46 14.29
CA SER A 148 1.42 -30.88 15.68
C SER A 148 1.34 -29.72 16.67
N SER A 149 1.93 -28.57 16.33
CA SER A 149 1.99 -27.38 17.19
C SER A 149 0.79 -26.46 17.02
N ILE A 150 -0.03 -26.65 15.98
CA ILE A 150 -1.24 -25.87 15.73
C ILE A 150 -2.44 -26.65 16.25
N SER A 151 -3.19 -26.02 17.17
CA SER A 151 -4.43 -26.60 17.66
C SER A 151 -5.54 -26.55 16.60
N LYS A 152 -6.39 -27.58 16.53
CA LYS A 152 -7.41 -27.71 15.48
C LYS A 152 -8.42 -26.56 15.46
N ASP A 153 -8.73 -26.00 16.63
CA ASP A 153 -9.62 -24.86 16.79
C ASP A 153 -9.03 -23.55 16.26
N LEU A 154 -7.70 -23.47 16.06
CA LEU A 154 -7.03 -22.30 15.49
C LEU A 154 -6.86 -22.36 13.97
N ILE A 155 -7.12 -23.49 13.31
CA ILE A 155 -6.89 -23.64 11.86
C ILE A 155 -7.72 -22.63 11.05
N GLN A 156 -9.03 -22.55 11.32
CA GLN A 156 -9.89 -21.61 10.61
C GLN A 156 -9.61 -20.14 10.99
N PRO A 157 -9.49 -19.76 12.27
CA PRO A 157 -9.13 -18.41 12.66
C PRO A 157 -7.81 -17.91 12.05
N LEU A 158 -6.78 -18.75 12.02
CA LEU A 158 -5.50 -18.41 11.38
C LEU A 158 -5.66 -18.25 9.87
N THR A 159 -6.41 -19.15 9.22
CA THR A 159 -6.68 -19.00 7.78
C THR A 159 -7.39 -17.68 7.49
N ASP A 160 -8.43 -17.34 8.24
CA ASP A 160 -9.16 -16.09 8.07
C ASP A 160 -8.28 -14.86 8.35
N TYR A 161 -7.38 -14.95 9.34
CA TYR A 161 -6.42 -13.89 9.67
C TYR A 161 -5.48 -13.61 8.49
N PHE A 162 -4.78 -14.64 7.99
CA PHE A 162 -3.82 -14.47 6.90
C PHE A 162 -4.51 -14.06 5.58
N MET A 163 -5.70 -14.58 5.31
CA MET A 163 -6.47 -14.11 4.15
C MET A 163 -6.83 -12.63 4.26
N LYS A 164 -7.18 -12.14 5.46
CA LYS A 164 -7.46 -10.71 5.66
C LYS A 164 -6.21 -9.86 5.56
N LEU A 165 -5.09 -10.32 6.11
CA LEU A 165 -3.80 -9.66 5.98
C LEU A 165 -3.44 -9.48 4.50
N GLU A 166 -3.54 -10.55 3.70
CA GLU A 166 -3.28 -10.52 2.26
C GLU A 166 -4.21 -9.55 1.50
N MET A 167 -5.49 -9.49 1.87
CA MET A 167 -6.43 -8.51 1.29
C MET A 167 -6.05 -7.07 1.62
N THR A 168 -5.48 -6.82 2.80
CA THR A 168 -4.93 -5.51 3.18
C THR A 168 -3.75 -5.14 2.30
N GLU A 169 -2.75 -6.03 2.17
CA GLU A 169 -1.55 -5.79 1.37
C GLU A 169 -1.86 -5.55 -0.11
N THR A 170 -2.75 -6.36 -0.68
CA THR A 170 -3.08 -6.31 -2.11
C THR A 170 -4.20 -5.33 -2.45
N SER A 171 -4.85 -4.76 -1.42
CA SER A 171 -6.01 -3.87 -1.56
C SER A 171 -7.17 -4.46 -2.38
N CYS A 172 -7.29 -5.79 -2.45
CA CYS A 172 -8.38 -6.46 -3.15
C CYS A 172 -9.63 -6.59 -2.25
N ASN A 173 -10.83 -6.57 -2.86
CA ASN A 173 -12.07 -6.77 -2.11
C ASN A 173 -12.23 -8.22 -1.64
N THR A 174 -11.79 -9.15 -2.49
CA THR A 174 -11.71 -10.58 -2.20
C THR A 174 -10.47 -11.17 -2.85
N LEU A 175 -9.88 -12.20 -2.25
CA LEU A 175 -8.75 -12.93 -2.86
C LEU A 175 -9.13 -13.67 -4.16
N SER A 176 -10.42 -13.72 -4.52
CA SER A 176 -10.90 -14.23 -5.81
C SER A 176 -10.71 -13.21 -6.94
N ASP A 177 -10.63 -11.92 -6.61
CA ASP A 177 -10.36 -10.84 -7.58
C ASP A 177 -8.87 -10.76 -7.93
N LEU A 178 -8.01 -11.33 -7.08
CA LEU A 178 -6.56 -11.29 -7.24
C LEU A 178 -6.10 -12.40 -8.19
N ASN A 179 -5.74 -12.01 -9.41
CA ASN A 179 -5.15 -12.94 -10.37
C ASN A 179 -3.78 -13.41 -9.86
N LEU A 180 -3.60 -14.72 -9.77
CA LEU A 180 -2.40 -15.29 -9.15
C LEU A 180 -1.14 -15.08 -10.00
N ILE A 181 -1.25 -15.01 -11.34
CA ILE A 181 -0.10 -14.76 -12.21
C ILE A 181 0.37 -13.31 -12.05
N GLU A 182 -0.56 -12.36 -12.07
CA GLU A 182 -0.22 -10.94 -11.88
C GLU A 182 0.31 -10.65 -10.47
N TYR A 183 -0.20 -11.37 -9.47
CA TYR A 183 0.32 -11.32 -8.11
C TYR A 183 1.79 -11.73 -8.04
N VAL A 184 2.14 -12.89 -8.60
CA VAL A 184 3.52 -13.40 -8.68
C VAL A 184 4.39 -12.51 -9.57
N ALA A 185 3.80 -11.79 -10.51
CA ALA A 185 4.51 -10.92 -11.43
C ALA A 185 4.92 -9.57 -10.84
N TYR A 186 4.35 -9.18 -9.70
CA TYR A 186 4.66 -7.92 -9.02
C TYR A 186 6.09 -7.93 -8.49
N GLU A 187 6.80 -6.82 -8.66
CA GLU A 187 8.18 -6.66 -8.18
C GLU A 187 8.20 -5.64 -7.05
N ASP A 188 8.51 -6.12 -5.85
CA ASP A 188 8.71 -5.25 -4.69
C ASP A 188 9.99 -4.42 -4.82
N LEU A 189 9.97 -3.22 -4.24
CA LEU A 189 11.17 -2.41 -4.11
C LEU A 189 11.99 -2.90 -2.93
N GLU A 190 13.29 -3.12 -3.16
CA GLU A 190 14.22 -3.59 -2.14
C GLU A 190 14.40 -2.56 -1.00
N GLY A 191 14.94 -3.04 0.13
CA GLY A 191 15.35 -2.22 1.26
C GLY A 191 14.41 -2.30 2.45
N GLU A 192 14.41 -1.25 3.28
CA GLU A 192 13.44 -1.14 4.37
C GLU A 192 12.03 -1.02 3.78
N TYR A 193 11.14 -1.94 4.16
CA TYR A 193 9.87 -2.11 3.46
C TYR A 193 8.72 -1.34 4.10
N GLU A 194 8.77 -1.02 5.39
CA GLU A 194 7.67 -0.30 6.06
C GLU A 194 8.18 1.00 6.65
N ASN A 195 8.45 2.00 5.78
CA ASN A 195 8.92 3.30 6.26
C ASN A 195 7.75 4.18 6.66
N ASP A 196 7.66 4.52 7.94
CA ASP A 196 6.66 5.43 8.48
C ASP A 196 6.99 6.91 8.24
N LEU A 197 5.95 7.75 8.33
CA LEU A 197 6.05 9.19 8.13
C LEU A 197 5.73 10.00 9.39
N LYS A 198 6.60 10.96 9.71
CA LYS A 198 6.39 11.95 10.78
C LYS A 198 6.02 13.33 10.23
N ASN A 199 5.76 14.26 11.15
CA ASN A 199 5.62 15.69 10.83
C ASN A 199 4.52 16.01 9.79
N GLY A 200 3.36 15.36 9.92
CA GLY A 200 2.21 15.60 9.04
C GLY A 200 2.04 14.59 7.92
N GLY A 201 2.64 13.40 8.05
CA GLY A 201 2.41 12.28 7.13
C GLY A 201 2.78 12.63 5.70
N TYR A 202 1.94 12.25 4.74
CA TYR A 202 2.15 12.59 3.32
C TYR A 202 1.82 14.05 2.93
N ARG A 203 1.29 14.89 3.83
CA ARG A 203 0.94 16.28 3.50
C ARG A 203 2.12 17.09 2.95
N PRO A 204 3.33 17.06 3.53
CA PRO A 204 4.49 17.77 3.00
C PRO A 204 4.89 17.25 1.61
N PHE A 205 4.77 15.94 1.35
CA PHE A 205 5.01 15.34 0.04
C PHE A 205 4.04 15.88 -1.03
N ILE A 206 2.74 15.97 -0.74
CA ILE A 206 1.78 16.59 -1.65
C ILE A 206 2.08 18.08 -1.87
N ASN A 207 2.48 18.80 -0.81
CA ASN A 207 2.87 20.21 -0.92
C ASN A 207 4.14 20.40 -1.76
N TYR A 208 5.10 19.47 -1.72
CA TYR A 208 6.26 19.46 -2.59
C TYR A 208 5.83 19.46 -4.07
N PHE A 209 4.94 18.55 -4.48
CA PHE A 209 4.47 18.53 -5.88
C PHE A 209 3.67 19.78 -6.25
N LYS A 210 2.82 20.28 -5.34
CA LYS A 210 2.08 21.54 -5.56
C LYS A 210 2.99 22.73 -5.80
N SER A 211 4.17 22.77 -5.19
CA SER A 211 5.12 23.87 -5.35
C SER A 211 5.66 24.03 -6.78
N PHE A 212 5.60 22.97 -7.61
CA PHE A 212 6.01 23.02 -9.02
C PHE A 212 4.90 23.49 -9.96
N ILE A 213 3.67 23.65 -9.46
CA ILE A 213 2.55 24.14 -10.27
C ILE A 213 2.66 25.67 -10.37
N PRO A 214 2.76 26.24 -11.58
CA PRO A 214 2.85 27.68 -11.75
C PRO A 214 1.59 28.41 -11.27
N ASN A 215 1.76 29.65 -10.77
CA ASN A 215 0.68 30.48 -10.20
C ASN A 215 -0.33 31.04 -11.24
N ASP A 216 -0.30 30.61 -12.50
CA ASP A 216 -1.13 31.11 -13.59
C ASP A 216 -2.49 30.39 -13.71
N ASN A 217 -3.14 30.07 -12.57
CA ASN A 217 -4.46 29.43 -12.51
C ASN A 217 -4.60 28.11 -13.29
N ARG A 218 -3.51 27.33 -13.37
CA ARG A 218 -3.50 26.01 -14.05
C ARG A 218 -4.25 24.91 -13.33
N VAL A 219 -4.73 25.13 -12.12
CA VAL A 219 -5.46 24.12 -11.34
C VAL A 219 -6.88 24.59 -11.09
N ARG A 220 -7.85 23.70 -11.35
CA ARG A 220 -9.26 23.89 -11.02
C ARG A 220 -9.72 22.72 -10.15
N VAL A 221 -9.99 23.01 -8.89
CA VAL A 221 -10.63 22.10 -7.93
C VAL A 221 -12.16 22.27 -7.99
N ASN A 222 -12.93 21.32 -7.47
CA ASN A 222 -14.39 21.25 -7.62
C ASN A 222 -14.83 21.21 -9.10
N CYS A 223 -14.06 20.53 -9.94
CA CYS A 223 -14.27 20.44 -11.37
C CYS A 223 -14.37 18.98 -11.79
N GLU A 224 -15.60 18.44 -11.78
CA GLU A 224 -15.91 17.15 -12.37
C GLU A 224 -15.91 17.27 -13.90
N VAL A 225 -15.35 16.26 -14.59
CA VAL A 225 -15.11 16.26 -16.05
C VAL A 225 -15.92 15.17 -16.72
#